data_AF-A0A9N9ARF1-F1
#
_entry.id   AF-A0A9N9ARF1-F1
#
_cell.length_a   1.000
_cell.length_b   1.000
_cell.length_c   1.000
_cell.angle_alpha   90.00
_cell.angle_beta   90.00
_cell.angle_gamma   90.00
#
_symmetry.space_group_name_H-M   'P 1'
#
loop_
_entity.id
_entity.type
_entity.pdbx_description
1 polymer ?
#
loop_
_entity_poly.entity_id
_entity_poly.type
_entity_poly.pdbx_seq_one_letter_code
_entity_poly.pdbx_strand_id
1 'polypeptide(L)'
;MAITLISTPPAVITREQARQMQQNPPENGIIGPIARHTQHNVRALFTPPAADEMLGKGTLWVTESKLYFYSWDTNNGLAIDYPTIIIHGISRQPASDGTGPSIYTQLDEKLNTFGRTSQTATREGVDEEEEEDHTSELKFIPDDIGAQSIVNNSNNQQQNDYDEEMFQDAEEDKK
;
A
#
# COMPACT_ATOMS: atom_id res chain seq x y z
N MET A 1 10.84 -2.32 6.16
CA MET A 1 9.57 -2.80 6.75
C MET A 1 8.51 -2.53 5.71
N ALA A 2 7.87 -3.57 5.20
CA ALA A 2 7.02 -3.43 4.03
C ALA A 2 5.67 -2.72 4.28
N ILE A 3 5.18 -2.78 5.53
CA ILE A 3 3.96 -2.10 5.96
C ILE A 3 4.29 -1.32 7.23
N THR A 4 3.99 -0.03 7.23
CA THR A 4 4.20 0.87 8.37
C THR A 4 2.86 1.44 8.81
N LEU A 5 2.54 1.33 10.10
CA LEU A 5 1.40 2.02 10.69
C LEU A 5 1.72 3.49 10.87
N ILE A 6 0.80 4.34 10.44
CA ILE A 6 0.92 5.80 10.59
C ILE A 6 -0.21 6.32 11.48
N SER A 7 0.14 7.14 12.46
CA SER A 7 -0.80 7.84 13.33
C SER A 7 -1.03 9.29 12.90
N THR A 8 -0.30 9.73 11.87
CA THR A 8 -0.41 11.08 11.30
C THR A 8 -0.70 10.96 9.80
N PRO A 9 -1.47 11.92 9.23
CA PRO A 9 -1.76 11.90 7.81
C PRO A 9 -0.46 12.09 7.01
N PRO A 10 -0.30 11.36 5.89
CA PRO A 10 0.91 11.47 5.09
C PRO A 10 0.98 12.84 4.41
N ALA A 11 2.17 13.45 4.40
CA ALA A 11 2.42 14.76 3.78
C ALA A 11 2.54 14.65 2.23
N VAL A 12 1.54 14.01 1.61
CA VAL A 12 1.49 13.78 0.17
C VAL A 12 1.18 15.09 -0.55
N ILE A 13 1.90 15.35 -1.64
CA ILE A 13 1.71 16.54 -2.47
C ILE A 13 1.16 16.17 -3.85
N THR A 14 0.51 17.11 -4.50
CA THR A 14 0.06 16.96 -5.88
C THR A 14 1.20 17.20 -6.87
N ARG A 15 1.06 16.71 -8.10
CA ARG A 15 2.01 16.97 -9.19
C ARG A 15 2.22 18.46 -9.48
N GLU A 16 1.17 19.26 -9.33
CA GLU A 16 1.26 20.71 -9.51
C GLU A 16 2.07 21.37 -8.39
N GLN A 17 1.84 20.98 -7.14
CA GLN A 17 2.65 21.45 -6.00
C GLN A 17 4.11 21.04 -6.16
N ALA A 18 4.39 19.81 -6.60
CA ALA A 18 5.76 19.36 -6.87
C ALA A 18 6.45 20.23 -7.94
N ARG A 19 5.75 20.60 -9.02
CA ARG A 19 6.29 21.53 -10.05
C ARG A 19 6.58 22.91 -9.48
N GLN A 20 5.70 23.43 -8.62
CA GLN A 20 5.93 24.72 -7.95
C GLN A 20 7.14 24.65 -7.02
N MET A 21 7.31 23.56 -6.28
CA MET A 21 8.48 23.32 -5.42
C MET A 21 9.77 23.11 -6.22
N GLN A 22 9.72 22.59 -7.45
CA GLN A 22 10.90 22.55 -8.32
C GLN A 22 11.32 23.95 -8.78
N GLN A 23 10.36 24.86 -8.96
CA GLN A 23 10.64 26.26 -9.29
C GLN A 23 11.12 27.06 -8.07
N ASN A 24 10.57 26.74 -6.88
CA ASN A 24 10.89 27.37 -5.60
C ASN A 24 11.11 26.30 -4.53
N PRO A 25 12.32 25.71 -4.44
CA PRO A 25 12.60 24.63 -3.52
C PRO A 25 12.49 25.09 -2.06
N PRO A 26 11.90 24.26 -1.17
CA PRO A 26 11.89 24.56 0.25
C PRO A 26 13.32 24.60 0.80
N GLU A 27 13.59 25.47 1.78
CA GLU A 27 14.94 25.64 2.37
C GLU A 27 15.54 24.33 2.90
N ASN A 28 14.68 23.39 3.32
CA ASN A 28 15.10 22.11 3.88
C ASN A 28 15.33 21.02 2.81
N GLY A 29 15.05 21.30 1.53
CA GLY A 29 15.23 20.38 0.40
C GLY A 29 14.31 19.15 0.36
N ILE A 30 13.49 18.92 1.40
CA ILE A 30 12.59 17.76 1.47
C ILE A 30 11.31 18.06 0.68
N ILE A 31 11.09 17.30 -0.39
CA ILE A 31 9.84 17.28 -1.16
C ILE A 31 9.04 16.06 -0.71
N GLY A 32 7.76 16.26 -0.38
CA GLY A 32 6.86 15.18 0.02
C GLY A 32 6.58 14.20 -1.13
N PRO A 33 6.11 12.98 -0.83
CA PRO A 33 5.76 12.01 -1.86
C PRO A 33 4.65 12.56 -2.76
N ILE A 34 4.76 12.34 -4.06
CA ILE A 34 3.83 12.89 -5.05
C ILE A 34 2.69 11.90 -5.28
N ALA A 35 1.44 12.32 -5.04
CA ALA A 35 0.26 11.54 -5.39
C ALA A 35 0.12 11.43 -6.92
N ARG A 36 0.09 10.20 -7.42
CA ARG A 36 -0.39 9.86 -8.76
C ARG A 36 -1.90 9.68 -8.77
N HIS A 37 -2.46 9.17 -7.68
CA HIS A 37 -3.90 9.08 -7.48
C HIS A 37 -4.28 9.37 -6.03
N THR A 38 -5.46 9.94 -5.83
CA THR A 38 -6.06 10.17 -4.52
C THR A 38 -7.52 9.79 -4.56
N GLN A 39 -7.90 8.83 -3.71
CA GLN A 39 -9.28 8.38 -3.57
C GLN A 39 -9.77 8.65 -2.16
N HIS A 40 -10.81 9.47 -2.05
CA HIS A 40 -11.48 9.73 -0.79
C HIS A 40 -12.53 8.65 -0.51
N ASN A 41 -12.98 8.58 0.74
CA ASN A 41 -14.10 7.74 1.13
C ASN A 41 -13.89 6.24 0.85
N VAL A 42 -12.73 5.72 1.26
CA VAL A 42 -12.32 4.32 1.06
C VAL A 42 -12.39 3.58 2.39
N ARG A 43 -12.93 2.35 2.39
CA ARG A 43 -12.78 1.41 3.51
C ARG A 43 -11.64 0.44 3.20
N ALA A 44 -10.79 0.18 4.19
CA ALA A 44 -9.71 -0.81 4.11
C ALA A 44 -10.09 -2.06 4.94
N LEU A 45 -9.99 -3.25 4.35
CA LEU A 45 -10.31 -4.53 5.00
C LEU A 45 -9.16 -5.54 4.81
N PHE A 46 -8.69 -6.13 5.90
CA PHE A 46 -7.74 -7.24 5.88
C PHE A 46 -8.45 -8.58 5.73
N THR A 47 -7.82 -9.52 5.01
CA THR A 47 -8.24 -10.94 4.99
C THR A 47 -7.06 -11.81 5.45
N PRO A 48 -7.23 -12.68 6.47
CA PRO A 48 -8.39 -12.77 7.36
C PRO A 48 -8.61 -11.48 8.17
N PRO A 49 -9.84 -11.20 8.66
CA PRO A 49 -10.10 -10.01 9.45
C PRO A 49 -9.21 -9.96 10.70
N ALA A 50 -8.41 -8.91 10.84
CA ALA A 50 -7.69 -8.65 12.07
C ALA A 50 -8.70 -8.26 13.16
N ALA A 51 -8.67 -8.98 14.29
CA ALA A 51 -9.72 -8.96 15.31
C ALA A 51 -10.00 -7.57 15.95
N ASP A 52 -9.09 -6.60 15.79
CA ASP A 52 -9.17 -5.27 16.41
C ASP A 52 -9.20 -4.08 15.42
N GLU A 53 -9.25 -4.30 14.11
CA GLU A 53 -8.91 -3.25 13.14
C GLU A 53 -9.95 -3.00 12.06
N MET A 54 -11.01 -2.29 12.44
CA MET A 54 -11.62 -1.38 11.48
C MET A 54 -10.75 -0.12 11.43
N LEU A 55 -9.80 -0.05 10.49
CA LEU A 55 -9.11 1.21 10.16
C LEU A 55 -10.12 2.32 9.84
N GLY A 56 -11.35 1.95 9.48
CA GLY A 56 -12.46 2.85 9.27
C GLY A 56 -12.48 3.34 7.84
N LYS A 57 -13.07 4.52 7.65
CA LYS A 57 -13.18 5.17 6.35
C LYS A 57 -12.10 6.24 6.23
N GLY A 58 -11.37 6.21 5.14
CA GLY A 58 -10.21 7.06 4.96
C GLY A 58 -10.00 7.55 3.54
N THR A 59 -8.82 8.11 3.33
CA THR A 59 -8.33 8.47 2.00
C THR A 59 -7.16 7.56 1.65
N LEU A 60 -7.15 7.12 0.39
CA LEU A 60 -6.11 6.32 -0.23
C LEU A 60 -5.28 7.22 -1.15
N TRP A 61 -3.96 7.21 -1.01
CA TRP A 61 -3.03 7.84 -1.92
C TRP A 61 -2.13 6.79 -2.56
N VAL A 62 -2.02 6.84 -3.88
CA VAL A 62 -1.04 6.06 -4.63
C VAL A 62 0.08 7.01 -5.02
N THR A 63 1.28 6.77 -4.52
CA THR A 63 2.49 7.53 -4.88
C THR A 63 3.44 6.65 -5.67
N GLU A 64 4.62 7.18 -6.03
CA GLU A 64 5.66 6.38 -6.70
C GLU A 64 6.29 5.36 -5.77
N SER A 65 6.57 5.75 -4.54
CA SER A 65 7.29 4.92 -3.59
C SER A 65 6.41 4.07 -2.67
N LYS A 66 5.18 4.52 -2.38
CA LYS A 66 4.31 3.91 -1.38
C LYS A 66 2.83 4.05 -1.72
N LEU A 67 2.03 3.13 -1.21
CA LEU A 67 0.59 3.27 -1.10
C LEU A 67 0.25 3.68 0.33
N TYR A 68 -0.45 4.81 0.50
CA TYR A 68 -0.89 5.29 1.80
C TYR A 68 -2.40 5.17 1.97
N PHE A 69 -2.83 4.78 3.16
CA PHE A 69 -4.21 4.89 3.60
C PHE A 69 -4.24 5.61 4.95
N TYR A 70 -5.14 6.57 5.15
CA TYR A 70 -5.32 7.21 6.46
C TYR A 70 -6.79 7.50 6.74
N SER A 71 -7.21 7.17 7.95
CA SER A 71 -8.54 7.45 8.48
C SER A 71 -8.46 8.49 9.58
N TRP A 72 -9.16 9.61 9.40
CA TRP A 72 -9.27 10.65 10.42
C TRP A 72 -10.19 10.24 11.57
N ASP A 73 -11.11 9.31 11.33
CA ASP A 73 -12.05 8.83 12.37
C ASP A 73 -11.32 8.01 13.43
N THR A 74 -10.33 7.21 13.02
CA THR A 74 -9.54 6.35 13.91
C THR A 74 -8.15 6.94 14.22
N ASN A 75 -7.77 8.03 13.57
CA ASN A 75 -6.42 8.62 13.58
C ASN A 75 -5.31 7.60 13.26
N ASN A 76 -5.64 6.58 12.46
CA ASN A 76 -4.73 5.50 12.10
C ASN A 76 -4.73 5.28 10.59
N GLY A 77 -3.62 4.75 10.10
CA GLY A 77 -3.41 4.49 8.69
C GLY A 77 -2.27 3.52 8.42
N LEU A 78 -2.04 3.29 7.13
CA LEU A 78 -1.03 2.40 6.58
C LEU A 78 -0.16 3.18 5.59
N ALA A 79 1.12 2.85 5.55
CA ALA A 79 2.04 3.16 4.46
C ALA A 79 2.66 1.83 4.01
N ILE A 80 2.40 1.43 2.77
CA ILE A 80 2.86 0.18 2.18
C ILE A 80 3.90 0.51 1.13
N ASP A 81 5.07 -0.11 1.22
CA ASP A 81 6.19 0.15 0.32
C ASP A 81 6.02 -0.62 -0.97
N TYR A 82 6.35 -0.01 -2.10
CA TYR A 82 6.60 -0.79 -3.31
C TYR A 82 8.02 -1.37 -3.26
N PRO A 83 8.26 -2.58 -3.80
CA PRO A 83 7.33 -3.44 -4.56
C PRO A 83 6.64 -4.54 -3.71
N THR A 84 6.37 -4.32 -2.42
CA THR A 84 5.76 -5.35 -1.55
C THR A 84 4.40 -5.86 -2.07
N ILE A 85 3.68 -5.04 -2.82
CA ILE A 85 2.42 -5.44 -3.44
C ILE A 85 2.70 -6.41 -4.58
N ILE A 86 2.62 -7.71 -4.31
CA ILE A 86 2.89 -8.79 -5.28
C ILE A 86 1.70 -9.08 -6.20
N ILE A 87 0.48 -8.82 -5.74
CA ILE A 87 -0.72 -8.91 -6.56
C ILE A 87 -1.57 -7.70 -6.30
N HIS A 88 -2.08 -7.09 -7.36
CA HIS A 88 -3.18 -6.13 -7.27
C HIS A 88 -4.20 -6.38 -8.37
N GLY A 89 -5.45 -6.05 -8.09
CA GLY A 89 -6.53 -6.21 -9.05
C GLY A 89 -7.75 -5.37 -8.72
N ILE A 90 -8.57 -5.11 -9.73
CA ILE A 90 -9.87 -4.47 -9.54
C ILE A 90 -10.96 -5.55 -9.55
N SER A 91 -11.71 -5.65 -8.47
CA SER A 91 -13.03 -6.26 -8.48
C SER A 91 -14.06 -5.22 -8.88
N ARG A 92 -14.67 -5.37 -10.07
CA ARG A 92 -15.70 -4.44 -10.58
C ARG A 92 -17.12 -4.86 -10.23
N GLN A 93 -17.30 -6.12 -9.85
CA GLN A 93 -18.59 -6.66 -9.47
C GLN A 93 -18.69 -6.69 -7.95
N PRO A 94 -19.89 -6.49 -7.39
CA PRO A 94 -20.11 -6.77 -5.98
C PRO A 94 -19.73 -8.22 -5.68
N ALA A 95 -18.93 -8.43 -4.65
CA ALA A 95 -18.65 -9.77 -4.16
C ALA A 95 -19.90 -10.38 -3.54
N SER A 96 -19.93 -11.72 -3.44
CA SER A 96 -21.06 -12.48 -2.89
C SER A 96 -21.37 -12.15 -1.43
N ASP A 97 -20.42 -11.56 -0.70
CA ASP A 97 -20.56 -11.06 0.67
C ASP A 97 -21.20 -9.66 0.75
N GLY A 98 -21.63 -9.09 -0.39
CA GLY A 98 -22.25 -7.77 -0.47
C GLY A 98 -21.23 -6.62 -0.53
N THR A 99 -19.93 -6.91 -0.56
CA THR A 99 -18.89 -5.91 -0.75
C THR A 99 -18.98 -5.35 -2.16
N GLY A 100 -19.08 -4.02 -2.28
CA GLY A 100 -19.09 -3.35 -3.58
C GLY A 100 -17.75 -3.48 -4.33
N PRO A 101 -17.64 -2.86 -5.51
CA PRO A 101 -16.41 -2.83 -6.29
C PRO A 101 -15.20 -2.38 -5.46
N SER A 102 -14.06 -3.05 -5.59
CA SER A 102 -12.89 -2.89 -4.70
C SER A 102 -11.56 -3.05 -5.43
N ILE A 103 -10.50 -2.50 -4.85
CA ILE A 103 -9.12 -2.79 -5.23
C ILE A 103 -8.61 -3.86 -4.27
N TYR A 104 -8.22 -5.01 -4.79
CA TYR A 104 -7.57 -6.08 -4.05
C TYR A 104 -6.06 -5.91 -4.14
N THR A 105 -5.37 -6.16 -3.05
CA THR A 105 -3.91 -6.21 -2.97
C THR A 105 -3.47 -7.38 -2.11
N GLN A 106 -2.43 -8.09 -2.54
CA GLN A 106 -1.74 -9.11 -1.77
C GLN A 106 -0.29 -8.66 -1.57
N LEU A 107 0.21 -8.82 -0.35
CA LEU A 107 1.51 -8.34 0.08
C LEU A 107 2.43 -9.54 0.32
N ASP A 108 3.71 -9.40 -0.05
CA ASP A 108 4.76 -10.44 0.10
C ASP A 108 5.16 -10.73 1.56
N GLU A 109 4.64 -9.95 2.51
CA GLU A 109 4.95 -10.09 3.93
C GLU A 109 3.69 -10.29 4.77
N LYS A 110 3.83 -11.06 5.86
CA LYS A 110 2.80 -11.12 6.92
C LYS A 110 2.73 -9.77 7.62
N LEU A 111 1.52 -9.21 7.73
CA LEU A 111 1.23 -8.11 8.61
C LEU A 111 1.47 -8.62 10.04
N ASN A 112 2.63 -8.33 10.61
CA ASN A 112 2.88 -8.58 12.03
C ASN A 112 1.94 -7.65 12.81
N THR A 113 0.79 -8.19 13.18
CA THR A 113 -0.28 -7.44 13.81
C THR A 113 0.22 -6.76 15.08
N PHE A 114 0.20 -5.43 15.06
CA PHE A 114 -0.09 -4.54 16.18
C PHE A 114 0.65 -4.83 17.48
N GLY A 115 1.82 -4.20 17.65
CA GLY A 115 2.24 -3.71 18.96
C GLY A 115 2.51 -4.74 20.06
N ARG A 116 2.68 -6.03 19.73
CA ARG A 116 3.43 -6.94 20.60
C ARG A 116 4.83 -7.06 20.06
N THR A 117 5.78 -6.46 20.77
CA THR A 117 7.17 -6.89 20.76
C THR A 117 7.23 -8.42 20.86
N SER A 118 7.40 -9.10 19.74
CA SER A 118 8.01 -10.43 19.72
C SER A 118 9.53 -10.25 19.73
N GLN A 119 10.05 -9.64 20.79
CA GLN A 119 11.32 -10.11 21.32
C GLN A 119 11.03 -11.38 22.11
N THR A 120 11.92 -12.36 21.97
CA THR A 120 11.89 -13.76 22.46
C THR A 120 11.01 -14.72 21.64
N ALA A 121 11.50 -15.88 21.19
CA ALA A 121 12.81 -16.51 21.28
C ALA A 121 12.87 -17.67 20.26
N THR A 122 14.08 -17.98 19.81
CA THR A 122 14.49 -19.24 19.16
C THR A 122 13.83 -20.47 19.79
N ARG A 123 13.17 -21.33 19.01
CA ARG A 123 13.13 -22.78 19.21
C ARG A 123 13.00 -23.52 17.89
N GLU A 124 14.04 -24.28 17.59
CA GLU A 124 14.07 -25.39 16.63
C GLU A 124 12.99 -26.42 16.97
N GLY A 125 12.39 -27.07 15.96
CA GLY A 125 11.64 -28.32 16.14
C GLY A 125 10.45 -28.50 15.21
N VAL A 126 10.71 -29.02 14.01
CA VAL A 126 9.92 -29.96 13.18
C VAL A 126 8.39 -29.81 13.17
N ASP A 127 7.85 -29.33 12.05
CA ASP A 127 6.76 -30.02 11.33
C ASP A 127 6.89 -29.65 9.84
N GLU A 128 7.12 -30.67 9.00
CA GLU A 128 6.95 -30.58 7.55
C GLU A 128 5.46 -30.78 7.27
N GLU A 129 4.67 -29.72 7.12
CA GLU A 129 3.34 -29.79 6.48
C GLU A 129 2.86 -28.36 6.10
N GLU A 130 2.78 -28.14 4.79
CA GLU A 130 2.25 -26.98 4.03
C GLU A 130 3.08 -25.67 4.08
N GLU A 131 3.61 -25.28 2.91
CA GLU A 131 4.05 -23.90 2.62
C GLU A 131 2.83 -22.98 2.72
N GLU A 132 2.41 -22.60 3.92
CA GLU A 132 1.43 -21.53 4.11
C GLU A 132 2.06 -20.22 3.63
N ASP A 133 1.84 -19.90 2.35
CA ASP A 133 2.19 -18.66 1.67
C ASP A 133 2.14 -17.47 2.65
N HIS A 134 3.30 -16.87 2.92
CA HIS A 134 3.49 -15.81 3.93
C HIS A 134 2.90 -14.45 3.52
N THR A 135 1.72 -14.45 2.91
CA THR A 135 1.13 -13.26 2.28
C THR A 135 -0.03 -12.68 3.07
N SER A 136 -0.21 -11.37 2.97
CA SER A 136 -1.35 -10.67 3.59
C SER A 136 -2.24 -10.06 2.53
N GLU A 137 -3.56 -10.22 2.67
CA GLU A 137 -4.52 -9.63 1.74
C GLU A 137 -5.15 -8.37 2.32
N LEU A 138 -5.30 -7.36 1.46
CA LEU A 138 -5.95 -6.09 1.78
C LEU A 138 -6.89 -5.69 0.65
N LYS A 139 -8.09 -5.25 1.01
CA LYS A 139 -9.11 -4.75 0.08
C LYS A 139 -9.43 -3.30 0.38
N PHE A 140 -9.39 -2.45 -0.63
CA PHE A 140 -9.81 -1.06 -0.58
C PHE A 140 -11.14 -0.90 -1.32
N ILE A 141 -12.18 -0.49 -0.60
CA ILE A 141 -13.55 -0.38 -1.11
C ILE A 141 -13.93 1.11 -1.14
N PRO A 142 -13.82 1.78 -2.29
CA PRO A 142 -14.30 3.14 -2.44
C PRO A 142 -15.83 3.20 -2.48
N ASP A 143 -16.42 4.27 -1.96
CA ASP A 143 -17.86 4.53 -2.13
C ASP A 143 -18.21 4.93 -3.57
N ASP A 144 -17.26 5.50 -4.32
CA ASP A 144 -17.44 5.87 -5.73
C ASP A 144 -16.66 4.93 -6.66
N ILE A 145 -17.38 4.28 -7.57
CA ILE A 145 -16.91 3.22 -8.46
C ILE A 145 -16.05 3.81 -9.61
N GLY A 146 -16.19 5.11 -9.92
CA GLY A 146 -15.54 5.74 -11.08
C GLY A 146 -14.02 5.83 -11.03
N ALA A 147 -13.41 5.72 -9.84
CA ALA A 147 -11.98 5.97 -9.64
C ALA A 147 -11.08 4.73 -9.75
N GLN A 148 -11.66 3.54 -9.89
CA GLN A 148 -10.94 2.27 -9.80
C GLN A 148 -10.00 2.02 -10.97
N SER A 149 -10.39 2.46 -12.17
CA SER A 149 -9.57 2.33 -13.38
C SER A 149 -8.26 3.10 -13.29
N ILE A 150 -8.24 4.20 -12.54
CA ILE A 150 -7.07 5.06 -12.39
C ILE A 150 -6.06 4.40 -11.43
N VAL A 151 -6.52 3.90 -10.29
CA VAL A 151 -5.65 3.23 -9.29
C VAL A 151 -4.91 2.04 -9.89
N ASN A 152 -5.60 1.16 -10.61
CA ASN A 152 -4.96 -0.01 -11.20
C ASN A 152 -3.96 0.34 -12.29
N ASN A 153 -4.27 1.37 -13.09
CA ASN A 153 -3.33 1.83 -14.11
C ASN A 153 -2.07 2.44 -13.47
N SER A 154 -2.23 3.19 -12.37
CA SER A 154 -1.10 3.72 -11.60
C SER A 154 -0.27 2.60 -10.97
N ASN A 155 -0.89 1.60 -10.34
CA ASN A 155 -0.15 0.48 -9.73
C ASN A 155 0.60 -0.35 -10.79
N ASN A 156 -0.03 -0.65 -11.93
CA ASN A 156 0.63 -1.34 -13.04
C ASN A 156 1.85 -0.56 -13.56
N GLN A 157 1.73 0.77 -13.70
CA GLN A 157 2.86 1.59 -14.14
C GLN A 157 4.03 1.51 -13.18
N GLN A 158 3.79 1.63 -11.87
CA GLN A 158 4.88 1.53 -10.89
C GLN A 158 5.56 0.17 -10.93
N GLN A 159 4.80 -0.93 -10.98
CA GLN A 159 5.40 -2.26 -11.04
C GLN A 159 6.31 -2.42 -12.27
N ASN A 160 5.87 -1.92 -13.44
CA ASN A 160 6.69 -1.97 -14.64
C ASN A 160 7.96 -1.11 -14.53
N ASP A 161 7.85 0.10 -13.95
CA ASP A 161 8.99 1.00 -13.77
C ASP A 161 10.04 0.35 -12.83
N TYR A 162 9.60 -0.31 -11.75
CA TYR A 162 10.48 -1.07 -10.86
C TYR A 162 11.16 -2.27 -11.55
N ASP A 163 10.40 -3.05 -12.31
CA ASP A 163 10.96 -4.18 -13.04
C ASP A 163 12.03 -3.69 -14.03
N GLU A 164 11.79 -2.58 -14.74
CA GLU A 164 12.76 -1.99 -15.68
C GLU A 164 14.03 -1.48 -14.99
N GLU A 165 13.92 -0.82 -13.83
CA GLU A 165 15.08 -0.40 -13.02
C GLU A 165 15.93 -1.62 -12.56
N MET A 166 15.28 -2.69 -12.09
CA MET A 166 15.96 -3.93 -11.68
C MET A 166 16.69 -4.63 -12.83
N PHE A 167 16.16 -4.53 -14.05
CA PHE A 167 16.81 -5.06 -15.25
C PHE A 167 18.04 -4.22 -15.67
N GLN A 168 18.02 -2.91 -15.44
CA GLN A 168 19.15 -2.03 -15.78
C GLN A 168 20.33 -2.23 -14.83
N ASP A 169 20.09 -2.38 -13.53
CA ASP A 169 21.14 -2.63 -12.52
C ASP A 169 21.84 -3.99 -12.73
N ALA A 170 21.12 -5.00 -13.24
CA ALA A 170 21.69 -6.31 -13.53
C ALA A 170 22.57 -6.34 -14.80
N GLU A 171 22.47 -5.35 -15.69
CA GLU A 171 23.30 -5.24 -16.89
C GLU A 171 24.58 -4.41 -16.70
N GLU A 172 24.65 -3.56 -15.66
CA GLU A 172 25.84 -2.72 -15.40
C GLU A 172 27.05 -3.49 -14.84
N ASP A 173 26.85 -4.68 -14.26
CA ASP A 173 27.93 -5.50 -13.65
C ASP A 173 28.73 -6.35 -14.68
N LYS A 174 28.53 -6.14 -15.98
CA LYS A 174 29.20 -6.90 -17.06
C LYS A 174 30.22 -6.12 -17.90
N LYS A 175 30.74 -4.99 -17.43
CA LYS A 175 31.69 -4.19 -18.22
C LYS A 175 33.08 -4.02 -17.61
#